data_AF-A0A432VUZ6-F1
#
_entry.id   AF-A0A432VUZ6-F1
#
_cell.length_a   1.000
_cell.length_b   1.000
_cell.length_c   1.000
_cell.angle_alpha   90.00
_cell.angle_beta   90.00
_cell.angle_gamma   90.00
#
_symmetry.space_group_name_H-M   'P 1'
#
loop_
_entity.id
_entity.type
_entity.pdbx_description
1 polymer ?
#
loop_
_entity_poly.entity_id
_entity_poly.type
_entity_poly.pdbx_seq_one_letter_code
_entity_poly.pdbx_strand_id
1 'polypeptide(L)'
;MKTFLWVLLMIALLALFGPTLVGFIMSLLAVVVVPLFVIALLAGIAFVVGLAIFGSTVLAVAIASAVLVLVGFSLFWPILLIALAVWIFSRNRTQVA
;
A
#
# COMPACT_ATOMS: atom_id res chain seq x y z
N MET A 1 23.87 -2.00 37.09
CA MET A 1 23.56 -0.57 36.86
C MET A 1 23.49 -0.20 35.37
N LYS A 2 24.50 -0.51 34.53
CA LYS A 2 24.45 -0.22 33.07
C LYS A 2 23.23 -0.78 32.35
N THR A 3 22.88 -2.05 32.58
CA THR A 3 21.69 -2.69 31.97
C THR A 3 20.38 -2.01 32.36
N PHE A 4 20.27 -1.57 33.61
CA PHE A 4 19.10 -0.83 34.09
C PHE A 4 18.97 0.54 33.40
N LEU A 5 20.08 1.27 33.23
CA LEU A 5 20.09 2.54 32.49
C LEU A 5 19.73 2.36 31.01
N TRP A 6 20.21 1.28 30.37
CA TRP A 6 19.84 0.96 28.98
C TRP A 6 18.35 0.68 28.82
N VAL A 7 17.75 -0.09 29.73
CA VAL A 7 16.31 -0.38 29.72
C VAL A 7 15.50 0.90 29.91
N LEU A 8 15.89 1.75 30.85
CA LEU A 8 15.20 3.02 31.13
C LEU A 8 15.29 3.99 29.94
N LEU A 9 16.44 4.04 29.27
CA LEU A 9 16.64 4.83 28.05
C LEU A 9 15.83 4.28 26.87
N MET A 10 15.72 2.96 26.73
CA MET A 10 14.87 2.34 25.71
C MET A 10 13.39 2.65 25.92
N ILE A 11 12.93 2.60 27.17
CA ILE A 11 11.55 2.96 27.55
C ILE A 11 11.29 4.45 27.27
N ALA A 12 12.23 5.33 27.62
CA ALA A 12 12.12 6.76 27.33
C ALA A 12 12.08 7.06 25.82
N LEU A 13 12.91 6.38 25.04
CA LEU A 13 12.87 6.46 23.58
C LEU A 13 11.55 5.93 23.00
N LEU A 14 11.04 4.80 23.50
CA LEU A 14 9.75 4.26 23.08
C LEU A 14 8.59 5.19 23.47
N ALA A 15 8.65 5.85 24.61
CA ALA A 15 7.60 6.79 25.01
C ALA A 15 7.60 8.04 24.12
N LEU A 16 8.78 8.52 23.72
CA LEU A 16 8.92 9.72 22.89
C LEU A 16 8.63 9.45 21.41
N PHE A 17 9.10 8.32 20.88
CA PHE A 17 9.02 7.97 19.45
C PHE A 17 8.00 6.88 19.12
N GLY A 18 7.47 6.17 20.11
CA GLY A 18 6.47 5.12 19.93
C GLY A 18 5.19 5.62 19.25
N PRO A 19 4.59 6.74 19.68
CA PRO A 19 3.42 7.30 19.00
C PRO A 19 3.70 7.63 17.53
N THR A 20 4.90 8.14 17.25
CA THR A 20 5.36 8.46 15.89
C THR A 20 5.57 7.21 15.05
N LEU A 21 6.16 6.15 15.62
CA LEU A 21 6.32 4.85 14.96
C LEU A 21 4.98 4.18 14.66
N VAL A 22 4.04 4.21 15.61
CA VAL A 22 2.69 3.70 15.41
C VAL A 22 1.97 4.50 14.33
N GLY A 23 2.05 5.84 14.38
CA GLY A 23 1.49 6.72 13.35
C GLY A 23 2.09 6.44 11.97
N PHE A 24 3.40 6.23 11.89
CA PHE A 24 4.08 5.87 10.65
C PHE A 24 3.59 4.53 10.10
N ILE A 25 3.51 3.48 10.92
CA ILE A 25 3.01 2.16 10.50
C ILE A 25 1.57 2.26 10.01
N MET A 26 0.70 2.97 10.73
CA MET A 26 -0.69 3.17 10.33
C MET A 26 -0.81 3.97 9.04
N SER A 27 0.04 4.98 8.83
CA SER A 27 0.09 5.73 7.57
C SER A 27 0.54 4.85 6.40
N LEU A 28 1.51 3.96 6.62
CA LEU A 28 2.02 3.03 5.61
C LEU A 28 0.95 2.00 5.24
N LEU A 29 0.25 1.48 6.24
CA LEU A 29 -0.93 0.63 6.02
C LEU A 29 -2.02 1.38 5.24
N ALA A 30 -2.33 2.63 5.61
CA ALA A 30 -3.33 3.42 4.91
C ALA A 30 -2.95 3.67 3.44
N VAL A 31 -1.68 3.97 3.15
CA VAL A 31 -1.17 4.16 1.78
C VAL A 31 -1.36 2.92 0.91
N VAL A 32 -1.35 1.72 1.47
CA VAL A 32 -1.55 0.47 0.72
C VAL A 32 -3.02 0.05 0.70
N VAL A 33 -3.68 0.08 1.85
CA VAL A 33 -5.04 -0.44 2.03
C VAL A 33 -6.09 0.49 1.42
N VAL A 34 -5.93 1.82 1.53
CA VAL A 34 -6.91 2.77 0.99
C VAL A 34 -7.02 2.67 -0.53
N PRO A 35 -5.93 2.67 -1.32
CA PRO A 35 -6.03 2.46 -2.77
C PRO A 35 -6.64 1.11 -3.14
N LEU A 36 -6.28 0.02 -2.46
CA LEU A 36 -6.90 -1.30 -2.67
C LEU A 36 -8.42 -1.24 -2.46
N PHE A 37 -8.85 -0.58 -1.39
CA PHE A 37 -10.26 -0.42 -1.07
C PHE A 37 -11.01 0.42 -2.11
N VAL A 38 -10.41 1.54 -2.57
CA VAL A 38 -10.99 2.39 -3.62
C VAL A 38 -11.13 1.61 -4.93
N ILE A 39 -10.10 0.86 -5.34
CA ILE A 39 -10.14 0.03 -6.55
C ILE A 39 -11.22 -1.04 -6.45
N ALA A 40 -11.31 -1.74 -5.30
CA ALA A 40 -12.34 -2.74 -5.07
C ALA A 40 -13.76 -2.15 -5.10
N LEU A 41 -13.95 -0.96 -4.53
CA LEU A 41 -15.21 -0.23 -4.56
C LEU A 41 -15.60 0.13 -6.00
N LEU A 42 -14.67 0.68 -6.79
CA LEU A 42 -14.90 1.03 -8.19
C LEU A 42 -15.25 -0.20 -9.03
N ALA A 43 -14.55 -1.32 -8.82
CA ALA A 43 -14.86 -2.58 -9.48
C ALA A 43 -16.25 -3.12 -9.10
N GLY A 44 -16.63 -3.01 -7.82
CA GLY A 44 -17.96 -3.36 -7.34
C GLY A 44 -19.06 -2.50 -7.95
N ILE A 45 -18.85 -1.19 -8.05
CA ILE A 45 -19.79 -0.28 -8.72
C ILE A 45 -19.92 -0.65 -10.21
N ALA A 46 -18.80 -0.87 -10.89
CA ALA A 46 -18.78 -1.26 -12.29
C ALA A 46 -19.51 -2.61 -12.53
N PHE A 47 -19.38 -3.55 -11.59
CA PHE A 47 -20.13 -4.80 -11.61
C PHE A 47 -21.64 -4.55 -11.49
N VAL A 48 -22.08 -3.78 -10.50
CA VAL A 48 -23.51 -3.49 -10.27
C VAL A 48 -24.11 -2.76 -11.48
N VAL A 49 -23.40 -1.79 -12.02
CA VAL A 49 -23.81 -1.04 -13.22
C VAL A 49 -23.86 -1.96 -14.44
N GLY A 50 -22.85 -2.80 -14.65
CA GLY A 50 -22.82 -3.77 -15.74
C GLY A 50 -23.98 -4.77 -15.65
N LEU A 51 -24.30 -5.23 -14.44
CA LEU A 51 -25.42 -6.14 -14.22
C LEU A 51 -26.77 -5.46 -14.48
N ALA A 52 -26.94 -4.21 -14.03
CA ALA A 52 -28.16 -3.44 -14.24
C ALA A 52 -28.40 -3.08 -15.71
N ILE A 53 -27.35 -2.78 -16.48
CA ILE A 53 -27.47 -2.38 -17.88
C ILE A 53 -27.59 -3.58 -18.82
N PHE A 54 -26.75 -4.60 -18.63
CA PHE A 54 -26.64 -5.70 -19.58
C PHE A 54 -27.43 -6.95 -19.16
N GLY A 55 -27.95 -7.01 -17.93
CA GLY A 55 -28.70 -8.16 -17.41
C GLY A 55 -27.89 -9.47 -17.36
N SER A 56 -26.56 -9.40 -17.56
CA SER A 56 -25.68 -10.55 -17.68
C SER A 56 -24.55 -10.45 -16.67
N THR A 57 -24.46 -11.46 -15.80
CA THR A 57 -23.40 -11.60 -14.80
C THR A 57 -22.03 -11.73 -15.45
N VAL A 58 -21.92 -12.43 -16.58
CA VAL A 58 -20.65 -12.64 -17.29
C VAL A 58 -20.09 -11.32 -17.81
N LEU A 59 -20.93 -10.49 -18.43
CA LEU A 59 -20.55 -9.15 -18.90
C LEU A 59 -20.20 -8.22 -17.74
N ALA A 60 -20.96 -8.26 -16.65
CA ALA A 60 -20.68 -7.48 -15.45
C ALA A 60 -19.32 -7.83 -14.83
N VAL A 61 -18.99 -9.13 -14.73
CA VAL A 61 -17.68 -9.60 -14.26
C VAL A 61 -16.56 -9.13 -15.20
N ALA A 62 -16.76 -9.21 -16.52
CA ALA A 62 -15.76 -8.77 -17.50
C ALA A 62 -15.46 -7.26 -17.40
N ILE A 63 -16.48 -6.44 -17.16
CA ILE A 63 -16.31 -4.99 -16.97
C ILE A 63 -15.59 -4.71 -15.64
N ALA A 64 -16.01 -5.36 -14.55
CA ALA A 64 -15.38 -5.19 -13.25
C ALA A 64 -13.91 -5.62 -13.24
N SER A 65 -13.57 -6.73 -13.93
CA SER A 65 -12.19 -7.18 -14.07
C SER A 65 -11.37 -6.24 -14.96
N ALA A 66 -11.95 -5.67 -16.01
CA ALA A 66 -11.28 -4.63 -16.79
C ALA A 66 -10.97 -3.39 -15.94
N VAL A 67 -11.88 -2.97 -15.06
CA VAL A 67 -11.65 -1.86 -14.12
C VAL A 67 -10.53 -2.20 -13.13
N LEU A 68 -10.52 -3.41 -12.56
CA LEU A 68 -9.45 -3.87 -11.67
C LEU A 68 -8.09 -3.82 -12.35
N VAL A 69 -8.00 -4.30 -13.59
CA VAL A 69 -6.74 -4.30 -14.34
C VAL A 69 -6.33 -2.88 -14.69
N LEU A 70 -7.20 -2.05 -15.29
CA LEU A 70 -6.82 -0.72 -15.76
C LEU A 70 -6.52 0.25 -14.60
N VAL A 71 -7.42 0.31 -13.61
CA VAL A 71 -7.29 1.24 -12.48
C VAL A 71 -6.26 0.72 -11.48
N GLY A 72 -6.27 -0.58 -11.18
CA GLY A 72 -5.29 -1.20 -10.30
C GLY A 72 -3.87 -1.09 -10.86
N PHE A 73 -3.68 -1.31 -12.16
CA PHE A 73 -2.39 -1.11 -12.80
C PHE A 73 -1.94 0.36 -12.73
N SER A 74 -2.83 1.32 -12.98
CA SER A 74 -2.47 2.76 -12.96
C SER A 74 -1.95 3.26 -11.60
N LEU A 75 -2.45 2.71 -10.49
CA LEU A 75 -2.10 3.14 -9.13
C LEU A 75 -0.85 2.44 -8.58
N PHE A 76 -0.71 1.14 -8.78
CA PHE A 76 0.39 0.37 -8.20
C PHE A 76 1.67 0.41 -9.04
N TRP A 77 1.56 0.59 -10.35
CA TRP A 77 2.72 0.55 -11.25
C TRP A 77 3.72 1.70 -11.01
N PRO A 78 3.29 2.97 -10.83
CA PRO A 78 4.22 4.06 -10.53
C PRO A 78 5.01 3.81 -9.23
N ILE A 79 4.34 3.29 -8.19
CA ILE A 79 4.96 2.95 -6.91
C ILE A 79 6.00 1.85 -7.09
N LEU A 80 5.65 0.78 -7.83
CA LEU A 80 6.58 -0.32 -8.12
C LEU A 80 7.77 0.14 -8.97
N LEU A 81 7.57 1.02 -9.95
CA LEU A 81 8.64 1.58 -10.77
C LEU A 81 9.59 2.46 -9.95
N ILE A 82 9.05 3.29 -9.04
CA ILE A 82 9.86 4.08 -8.12
C ILE A 82 10.65 3.17 -7.18
N ALA A 83 10.02 2.15 -6.61
CA ALA A 83 10.69 1.18 -5.73
C ALA A 83 11.80 0.42 -6.47
N LEU A 84 11.55 0.00 -7.71
CA LEU A 84 12.54 -0.65 -8.58
C LEU A 84 13.71 0.30 -8.87
N ALA A 85 13.45 1.56 -9.21
CA ALA A 85 14.48 2.55 -9.45
C ALA A 85 15.35 2.75 -8.19
N VAL A 86 14.72 2.96 -7.02
CA VAL A 86 15.42 3.08 -5.74
C VAL A 86 16.29 1.85 -5.47
N TRP A 87 15.76 0.65 -5.69
CA TRP A 87 16.50 -0.60 -5.50
C TRP A 87 17.73 -0.72 -6.40
N ILE A 88 17.59 -0.40 -7.70
CA ILE A 88 18.70 -0.41 -8.66
C ILE A 88 19.79 0.59 -8.23
N PHE A 89 19.41 1.82 -7.87
CA PHE A 89 20.36 2.86 -7.49
C PHE A 89 21.00 2.63 -6.11
N SER A 90 20.28 2.01 -5.16
CA SER A 90 20.83 1.66 -3.85
C SER A 90 21.83 0.51 -3.92
N ARG A 91 21.59 -0.47 -4.79
CA ARG A 91 22.46 -1.65 -4.96
C ARG A 91 23.89 -1.26 -5.37
N ASN A 92 24.02 -0.27 -6.25
CA ASN A 92 25.33 0.22 -6.71
C ASN A 92 26.10 0.95 -5.60
N ARG A 93 25.43 1.59 -4.63
CA ARG A 93 26.13 2.25 -3.50
C ARG A 93 26.73 1.26 -2.51
N THR A 94 26.07 0.12 -2.29
CA THR A 94 26.53 -0.91 -1.34
C THR A 94 27.65 -1.81 -1.87
N GLN A 95 27.94 -1.78 -3.17
CA GLN A 95 29.01 -2.59 -3.77
C GLN A 95 30.31 -1.81 -4.03
N VAL A 96 30.29 -0.49 -3.85
CA VAL A 96 31.44 0.40 -4.11
C VAL A 96 32.04 0.97 -2.81
N ALA A 97 31.35 0.81 -1.67
CA ALA A 97 31.84 1.15 -0.34
C ALA A 97 32.45 -0.08 0.36
#